data_AF-A0A953PJ31-F1
#
_entry.id   AF-A0A953PJ31-F1
#
_cell.length_a   1.000
_cell.length_b   1.000
_cell.length_c   1.000
_cell.angle_alpha   90.00
_cell.angle_beta   90.00
_cell.angle_gamma   90.00
#
_symmetry.space_group_name_H-M   'P 1'
#
loop_
_entity.id
_entity.type
_entity.pdbx_description
1 polymer ?
#
loop_
_entity_poly.entity_id
_entity_poly.type
_entity_poly.pdbx_seq_one_letter_code
_entity_poly.pdbx_strand_id
1 'polypeptide(L)'
;MKLNRPTVLILSSDPAFAREITANWPQDRDHPEFVVMEQDLCGDLQGDTFDLAIADISSGERLANLRTALAAAGKPAILTGCEFSSPVSSAHGSTLELGREPESWAAMAGLLGREILRRSQSESRAREAEKICAAAQAEATLGRYMAEMRHNVNNALTSILGNAELLLLEPGLPGNVMAQADTVRNMALRLHEVFQRFSSIEKELTVAARESGKKPGQSRATASGM
;
A
#
# COMPACT_ATOMS: atom_id res chain seq x y z
N MET A 1 2.38 -0.94 16.10
CA MET A 1 2.53 -1.70 14.84
C MET A 1 3.91 -2.36 14.90
N LYS A 2 4.00 -3.68 15.11
CA LYS A 2 5.30 -4.36 15.11
C LYS A 2 5.82 -4.28 13.67
N LEU A 3 6.91 -3.55 13.45
CA LEU A 3 7.68 -3.69 12.21
C LEU A 3 8.17 -5.13 12.21
N ASN A 4 7.65 -5.95 11.28
CA ASN A 4 8.18 -7.29 11.09
C ASN A 4 9.64 -7.12 10.69
N ARG A 5 10.55 -7.81 11.37
CA ARG A 5 11.97 -7.74 11.04
C ARG A 5 12.15 -8.36 9.65
N PRO A 6 12.92 -7.71 8.76
CA PRO A 6 13.17 -8.29 7.45
C PRO A 6 13.92 -9.61 7.60
N THR A 7 13.56 -10.62 6.81
CA THR A 7 14.20 -11.94 6.85
C THR A 7 15.14 -12.11 5.67
N VAL A 8 16.41 -12.41 5.94
CA VAL A 8 17.43 -12.71 4.93
C VAL A 8 17.69 -14.21 4.92
N LEU A 9 17.42 -14.84 3.79
CA LEU A 9 17.68 -16.25 3.53
C LEU A 9 19.09 -16.42 2.95
N ILE A 10 19.93 -17.19 3.61
CA ILE A 10 21.29 -17.50 3.16
C ILE A 10 21.30 -18.94 2.61
N LEU A 11 21.62 -19.08 1.33
CA LEU A 11 21.69 -20.36 0.61
C LEU A 11 23.15 -20.77 0.39
N SER A 12 23.67 -21.63 1.24
CA SER A 12 25.05 -22.11 1.11
C SER A 12 25.24 -23.50 1.68
N SER A 13 26.15 -24.25 1.05
CA SER A 13 26.66 -25.52 1.56
C SER A 13 27.84 -25.33 2.51
N ASP A 14 28.38 -24.11 2.61
CA ASP A 14 29.49 -23.76 3.51
C ASP A 14 28.99 -22.90 4.69
N PRO A 15 29.05 -23.40 5.94
CA PRO A 15 28.70 -22.62 7.12
C PRO A 15 29.57 -21.37 7.33
N ALA A 16 30.79 -21.32 6.79
CA ALA A 16 31.64 -20.13 6.87
C ALA A 16 31.02 -18.96 6.11
N PHE A 17 30.38 -19.20 4.96
CA PHE A 17 29.69 -18.19 4.18
C PHE A 17 28.65 -17.42 4.98
N ALA A 18 27.75 -18.14 5.66
CA ALA A 18 26.69 -17.52 6.45
C ALA A 18 27.25 -16.70 7.62
N ARG A 19 28.32 -17.20 8.25
CA ARG A 19 29.02 -16.47 9.33
C ARG A 19 29.67 -15.20 8.82
N GLU A 20 30.32 -15.23 7.66
CA GLU A 20 30.96 -14.05 7.07
C GLU A 20 29.93 -12.97 6.74
N ILE A 21 28.80 -13.32 6.12
CA ILE A 21 27.71 -12.36 5.83
C ILE A 21 27.16 -11.76 7.12
N THR A 22 26.87 -12.59 8.10
CA THR A 22 26.28 -12.15 9.37
C THR A 22 27.24 -11.26 10.14
N ALA A 23 28.52 -11.60 10.19
CA ALA A 23 29.55 -10.84 10.90
C ALA A 23 29.85 -9.49 10.24
N ASN A 24 29.76 -9.42 8.91
CA ASN A 24 29.99 -8.20 8.13
C ASN A 24 28.70 -7.42 7.85
N TRP A 25 27.56 -7.84 8.40
CA TRP A 25 26.32 -7.10 8.23
C TRP A 25 26.43 -5.72 8.89
N PRO A 26 26.01 -4.64 8.22
CA PRO A 26 26.09 -3.30 8.78
C PRO A 26 25.41 -3.21 10.15
N GLN A 27 26.14 -2.71 11.14
CA GLN A 27 25.66 -2.51 12.50
C GLN A 27 24.70 -1.31 12.53
N ASP A 28 23.43 -1.56 12.24
CA ASP A 28 22.35 -0.56 12.25
C ASP A 28 21.18 -1.05 13.12
N ARG A 29 20.23 -0.17 13.44
CA ARG A 29 19.07 -0.51 14.28
C ARG A 29 18.17 -1.59 13.66
N ASP A 30 18.13 -1.66 12.34
CA ASP A 30 17.27 -2.57 11.57
C ASP A 30 18.04 -3.81 11.12
N HIS A 31 18.54 -4.57 12.09
CA HIS A 31 19.22 -5.84 11.82
C HIS A 31 18.18 -6.90 11.40
N PRO A 32 18.37 -7.57 10.24
CA PRO A 32 17.47 -8.60 9.77
C PRO A 32 17.56 -9.86 10.63
N GLU A 33 16.55 -10.71 10.50
CA GLU A 33 16.63 -12.11 10.91
C GLU A 33 17.31 -12.92 9.81
N PHE A 34 18.29 -13.74 10.18
CA PHE A 34 19.01 -14.59 9.23
C PHE A 34 18.51 -16.03 9.34
N VAL A 35 18.14 -16.59 8.20
CA VAL A 35 17.78 -18.01 8.06
C VAL A 35 18.80 -18.64 7.12
N VAL A 36 19.45 -19.71 7.55
CA VAL A 36 20.42 -20.44 6.73
C VAL A 36 19.78 -21.72 6.23
N MET A 37 19.88 -21.98 4.93
CA MET A 37 19.36 -23.19 4.31
C MET A 37 20.38 -23.75 3.32
N GLU A 38 20.45 -25.09 3.24
CA GLU A 38 21.27 -25.75 2.23
C GLU A 38 20.71 -25.51 0.83
N GLN A 39 21.60 -25.40 -0.15
CA GLN A 39 21.21 -25.11 -1.54
C GLN A 39 20.35 -26.22 -2.16
N ASP A 40 20.48 -27.45 -1.67
CA ASP A 40 19.73 -28.60 -2.18
C ASP A 40 18.24 -28.57 -1.79
N LEU A 41 17.86 -27.68 -0.87
CA LEU A 41 16.48 -27.47 -0.44
C LEU A 41 15.80 -26.28 -1.17
N CYS A 42 16.45 -25.71 -2.19
CA CYS A 42 15.97 -24.53 -2.92
C CYS A 42 14.74 -24.78 -3.81
N GLY A 43 14.37 -26.04 -4.06
CA GLY A 43 13.25 -26.40 -4.95
C GLY A 43 11.88 -25.86 -4.50
N ASP A 44 11.69 -25.64 -3.20
CA ASP A 44 10.41 -25.25 -2.59
C ASP A 44 10.41 -23.83 -1.99
N LEU A 45 11.22 -22.91 -2.54
CA LEU A 45 11.26 -21.53 -2.05
C LEU A 45 9.90 -20.84 -2.17
N GLN A 46 9.28 -20.54 -1.04
CA GLN A 46 8.07 -19.73 -0.96
C GLN A 46 8.43 -18.27 -0.75
N GLY A 47 7.97 -17.40 -1.66
CA GLY A 47 8.23 -15.97 -1.62
C GLY A 47 7.80 -15.29 -0.32
N ASP A 48 6.83 -15.83 0.43
CA ASP A 48 6.36 -15.18 1.66
C ASP A 48 7.23 -15.44 2.90
N THR A 49 8.25 -16.31 2.78
CA THR A 49 9.09 -16.73 3.93
C THR A 49 10.34 -15.89 4.13
N PHE A 50 10.72 -15.07 3.15
CA PHE A 50 11.90 -14.21 3.22
C PHE A 50 11.72 -12.92 2.41
N ASP A 51 12.55 -11.92 2.71
CA ASP A 51 12.53 -10.62 2.04
C ASP A 51 13.73 -10.43 1.09
N LEU A 52 14.82 -11.16 1.31
CA LEU A 52 16.01 -11.18 0.48
C LEU A 52 16.68 -12.55 0.55
N ALA A 53 17.15 -13.09 -0.57
CA ALA A 53 18.02 -14.25 -0.60
C ALA A 53 19.48 -13.87 -0.91
N ILE A 54 20.44 -14.52 -0.27
CA ILE A 54 21.87 -14.41 -0.59
C ILE A 54 22.41 -15.83 -0.79
N ALA A 55 22.89 -16.15 -1.97
CA ALA A 55 23.28 -17.50 -2.33
C ALA A 55 24.73 -17.57 -2.81
N ASP A 56 25.45 -18.58 -2.34
CA ASP A 56 26.76 -18.94 -2.85
C ASP A 56 26.60 -19.71 -4.17
N ILE A 57 27.39 -19.42 -5.19
CA ILE A 57 27.36 -20.15 -6.47
C ILE A 57 28.73 -20.73 -6.83
N SER A 58 29.63 -20.88 -5.85
CA SER A 58 30.97 -21.45 -6.06
C SER A 58 30.99 -22.86 -6.68
N SER A 59 29.88 -23.61 -6.68
CA SER A 59 29.70 -24.82 -7.48
C SER A 59 28.75 -24.56 -8.66
N GLY A 60 29.29 -24.20 -9.82
CA GLY A 60 28.54 -23.75 -11.00
C GLY A 60 27.47 -24.73 -11.55
N GLU A 61 27.52 -26.01 -11.18
CA GLU A 61 26.56 -27.04 -11.64
C GLU A 61 25.11 -26.77 -11.22
N ARG A 62 24.84 -25.90 -10.23
CA ARG A 62 23.50 -25.69 -9.64
C ARG A 62 22.89 -24.31 -9.92
N LEU A 63 23.60 -23.44 -10.65
CA LEU A 63 23.21 -22.04 -10.86
C LEU A 63 21.86 -21.88 -11.58
N ALA A 64 21.58 -22.72 -12.59
CA ALA A 64 20.36 -22.63 -13.38
C ALA A 64 19.09 -22.94 -12.56
N ASN A 65 19.16 -23.98 -11.71
CA ASN A 65 18.05 -24.37 -10.84
C ASN A 65 17.79 -23.31 -9.77
N LEU A 66 18.86 -22.80 -9.16
CA LEU A 66 18.80 -21.73 -8.17
C LEU A 66 18.19 -20.44 -8.75
N ARG A 67 18.64 -20.00 -9.93
CA ARG A 67 18.06 -18.83 -10.62
C ARG A 67 16.57 -19.03 -10.91
N THR A 68 16.18 -20.22 -11.34
CA THR A 68 14.77 -20.54 -11.63
C THR A 68 13.92 -20.48 -10.37
N ALA A 69 14.39 -21.08 -9.26
CA ALA A 69 13.68 -21.05 -7.99
C ALA A 69 13.56 -19.63 -7.40
N LEU A 70 14.64 -18.84 -7.45
CA LEU A 70 14.63 -17.44 -6.99
C LEU A 70 13.73 -16.55 -7.85
N ALA A 71 13.74 -16.74 -9.17
CA ALA A 71 12.84 -16.04 -10.07
C ALA A 71 11.38 -16.41 -9.79
N ALA A 72 11.08 -17.68 -9.54
CA ALA A 72 9.74 -18.15 -9.17
C ALA A 72 9.27 -17.58 -7.82
N ALA A 73 10.17 -17.43 -6.85
CA ALA A 73 9.87 -16.80 -5.56
C ALA A 73 9.57 -15.30 -5.66
N GLY A 74 10.03 -14.62 -6.74
CA GLY A 74 9.73 -13.21 -7.02
C GLY A 74 10.33 -12.20 -6.03
N LYS A 75 11.23 -12.65 -5.16
CA LYS A 75 11.95 -11.83 -4.18
C LYS A 75 13.32 -11.41 -4.72
N PRO A 76 13.91 -10.33 -4.17
CA PRO A 76 15.26 -9.96 -4.56
C PRO A 76 16.29 -11.00 -4.09
N ALA A 77 17.35 -11.17 -4.86
CA ALA A 77 18.41 -12.12 -4.56
C ALA A 77 19.80 -11.57 -4.90
N ILE A 78 20.81 -11.96 -4.13
CA ILE A 78 22.23 -11.72 -4.41
C ILE A 78 22.91 -13.08 -4.62
N LEU A 79 23.50 -13.29 -5.78
CA LEU A 79 24.29 -14.46 -6.11
C LEU A 79 25.78 -14.11 -5.98
N THR A 80 26.52 -14.85 -5.16
CA THR A 80 27.95 -14.60 -4.93
C THR A 80 28.80 -15.71 -5.53
N GLY A 81 29.83 -15.39 -6.30
CA GLY A 81 30.64 -16.41 -6.98
C GLY A 81 31.98 -15.88 -7.49
N CYS A 82 32.93 -16.78 -7.72
CA CYS A 82 34.26 -16.43 -8.26
C CYS A 82 34.26 -16.21 -9.78
N GLU A 83 33.17 -16.58 -10.46
CA GLU A 83 33.05 -16.53 -11.93
C GLU A 83 32.63 -15.15 -12.45
N PHE A 84 32.31 -14.21 -11.56
CA PHE A 84 31.87 -12.87 -11.95
C PHE A 84 33.06 -11.95 -12.19
N SER A 85 33.20 -11.47 -13.43
CA SER A 85 34.27 -10.54 -13.83
C SER A 85 34.10 -9.12 -13.30
N SER A 86 32.89 -8.74 -12.86
CA SER A 86 32.59 -7.42 -12.28
C SER A 86 32.29 -7.60 -10.79
N PRO A 87 32.70 -6.66 -9.92
CA PRO A 87 32.38 -6.72 -8.50
C PRO A 87 30.86 -6.75 -8.27
N VAL A 88 30.08 -6.04 -9.09
CA VAL A 88 28.60 -6.10 -9.09
C VAL A 88 28.09 -6.09 -10.55
N SER A 89 27.17 -6.99 -10.89
CA SER A 89 26.42 -6.97 -12.14
C SER A 89 24.94 -7.29 -11.93
N SER A 90 24.05 -6.70 -12.75
CA SER A 90 22.65 -7.12 -12.77
C SER A 90 22.52 -8.37 -13.63
N ALA A 91 22.15 -9.50 -13.03
CA ALA A 91 22.03 -10.77 -13.76
C ALA A 91 20.86 -10.71 -14.72
N HIS A 92 19.64 -10.59 -14.17
CA HIS A 92 18.33 -10.47 -14.79
C HIS A 92 17.28 -10.26 -13.67
N GLY A 93 16.27 -9.40 -13.89
CA GLY A 93 15.17 -9.20 -12.95
C GLY A 93 15.62 -8.65 -11.58
N SER A 94 15.11 -9.22 -10.50
CA SER A 94 15.42 -8.83 -9.11
C SER A 94 16.72 -9.46 -8.56
N THR A 95 17.54 -10.08 -9.41
CA THR A 95 18.77 -10.78 -9.01
C THR A 95 20.02 -9.98 -9.34
N LEU A 96 20.87 -9.80 -8.33
CA LEU A 96 22.19 -9.18 -8.44
C LEU A 96 23.27 -10.24 -8.34
N GLU A 97 24.34 -10.06 -9.09
CA GLU A 97 25.55 -10.88 -9.03
C GLU A 97 26.67 -10.09 -8.36
N LEU A 98 27.39 -10.77 -7.49
CA LEU A 98 28.47 -10.21 -6.71
C LEU A 98 29.72 -11.10 -6.84
N GLY A 99 30.80 -10.53 -7.38
CA GLY A 99 32.08 -11.21 -7.43
C GLY A 99 32.63 -11.47 -6.02
N ARG A 100 33.12 -12.69 -5.76
CA ARG A 100 33.89 -13.01 -4.55
C ARG A 100 35.31 -12.47 -4.65
N GLU A 101 35.48 -11.17 -4.47
CA GLU A 101 36.79 -10.60 -4.19
C GLU A 101 37.21 -10.96 -2.74
N PRO A 102 38.45 -11.46 -2.52
CA PRO A 102 38.83 -12.14 -1.28
C PRO A 102 38.66 -11.34 0.03
N GLU A 103 38.65 -10.01 -0.03
CA GLU A 103 38.73 -9.17 1.18
C GLU A 103 37.46 -8.37 1.49
N SER A 104 36.49 -8.25 0.58
CA SER A 104 35.39 -7.28 0.74
C SER A 104 34.01 -7.78 0.35
N TRP A 105 33.89 -8.98 -0.24
CA TRP A 105 32.63 -9.47 -0.78
C TRP A 105 31.52 -9.55 0.27
N ALA A 106 31.82 -10.03 1.49
CA ALA A 106 30.82 -10.19 2.55
C ALA A 106 30.27 -8.84 3.04
N ALA A 107 31.15 -7.85 3.21
CA ALA A 107 30.76 -6.47 3.55
C ALA A 107 29.93 -5.83 2.43
N MET A 108 30.30 -6.05 1.17
CA MET A 108 29.53 -5.58 0.01
C MET A 108 28.15 -6.23 -0.06
N ALA A 109 28.06 -7.54 0.16
CA ALA A 109 26.79 -8.28 0.22
C ALA A 109 25.89 -7.72 1.32
N GLY A 110 26.44 -7.41 2.50
CA GLY A 110 25.71 -6.78 3.60
C GLY A 110 25.20 -5.36 3.27
N LEU A 111 26.03 -4.53 2.63
CA LEU A 111 25.64 -3.18 2.21
C LEU A 111 24.54 -3.20 1.14
N LEU A 112 24.69 -4.05 0.12
CA LEU A 112 23.71 -4.23 -0.93
C LEU A 112 22.41 -4.81 -0.36
N GLY A 113 22.51 -5.86 0.46
CA GLY A 113 21.35 -6.49 1.09
C GLY A 113 20.54 -5.50 1.92
N ARG A 114 21.20 -4.67 2.73
CA ARG A 114 20.54 -3.60 3.49
C ARG A 114 19.81 -2.62 2.56
N GLU A 115 20.48 -2.15 1.51
CA GLU A 115 19.88 -1.17 0.60
C GLU A 115 18.68 -1.76 -0.16
N ILE A 116 18.75 -3.03 -0.56
CA ILE A 116 17.64 -3.75 -1.19
C ILE A 116 16.46 -3.87 -0.23
N LEU A 117 16.69 -4.28 1.02
CA LEU A 117 15.62 -4.38 2.03
C LEU A 117 14.96 -3.02 2.29
N ARG A 118 15.77 -1.96 2.42
CA ARG A 118 15.28 -0.59 2.62
C ARG A 118 14.39 -0.13 1.45
N ARG A 119 14.81 -0.40 0.21
CA ARG A 119 14.03 -0.09 -0.99
C ARG A 119 12.73 -0.90 -1.03
N SER A 120 12.81 -2.22 -0.81
CA SER A 120 11.65 -3.11 -0.81
C SER A 120 10.60 -2.67 0.21
N GLN A 121 11.01 -2.32 1.43
CA GLN A 121 10.10 -1.82 2.46
C GLN A 121 9.49 -0.47 2.08
N SER A 122 10.29 0.43 1.49
CA SER A 122 9.81 1.74 1.04
C SER A 122 8.79 1.62 -0.09
N GLU A 123 9.04 0.74 -1.06
CA GLU A 123 8.12 0.42 -2.15
C GLU A 123 6.83 -0.22 -1.65
N SER A 124 6.92 -1.17 -0.70
CA SER A 124 5.74 -1.78 -0.08
C SER A 124 4.87 -0.74 0.60
N ARG A 125 5.48 0.17 1.38
CA ARG A 125 4.78 1.28 2.04
C ARG A 125 4.16 2.25 1.03
N ALA A 126 4.86 2.56 -0.06
CA ALA A 126 4.36 3.43 -1.11
C ALA A 126 3.14 2.81 -1.80
N ARG A 127 3.22 1.53 -2.20
CA ARG A 127 2.10 0.80 -2.83
C ARG A 127 0.88 0.72 -1.91
N GLU A 128 1.09 0.51 -0.61
CA GLU A 128 -0.02 0.49 0.34
C GLU A 128 -0.66 1.88 0.49
N ALA A 129 0.15 2.93 0.59
CA ALA A 129 -0.35 4.30 0.62
C ALA A 129 -1.09 4.66 -0.68
N GLU A 130 -0.63 4.22 -1.84
CA GLU A 130 -1.29 4.39 -3.13
C GLU A 130 -2.66 3.72 -3.16
N LYS A 131 -2.79 2.49 -2.65
CA LYS A 131 -4.09 1.80 -2.56
C LYS A 131 -5.08 2.55 -1.67
N ILE A 132 -4.63 2.98 -0.49
CA ILE A 132 -5.46 3.76 0.44
C ILE A 132 -5.87 5.09 -0.20
N CYS A 133 -4.95 5.77 -0.86
CA CYS A 133 -5.21 7.02 -1.57
C CYS A 133 -6.20 6.84 -2.72
N ALA A 134 -6.06 5.76 -3.51
CA ALA A 134 -6.97 5.46 -4.60
C ALA A 134 -8.40 5.21 -4.10
N ALA A 135 -8.57 4.48 -2.99
CA ALA A 135 -9.86 4.27 -2.35
C ALA A 135 -10.47 5.59 -1.86
N ALA A 136 -9.68 6.40 -1.14
CA ALA A 136 -10.13 7.71 -0.66
C ALA A 136 -10.50 8.67 -1.81
N GLN A 137 -9.76 8.62 -2.92
CA GLN A 137 -10.02 9.43 -4.11
C GLN A 137 -11.33 9.01 -4.80
N ALA A 138 -11.65 7.72 -4.84
CA ALA A 138 -12.92 7.22 -5.37
C ALA A 138 -14.10 7.72 -4.52
N GLU A 139 -13.99 7.62 -3.19
CA GLU A 139 -15.01 8.14 -2.25
C GLU A 139 -15.19 9.65 -2.38
N ALA A 140 -14.10 10.41 -2.48
CA ALA A 140 -14.13 11.85 -2.70
C ALA A 140 -14.79 12.23 -4.04
N THR A 141 -14.59 11.40 -5.08
CA THR A 141 -15.20 11.60 -6.40
C THR A 141 -16.72 11.38 -6.33
N LEU A 142 -17.16 10.33 -5.63
CA LEU A 142 -18.59 10.09 -5.37
C LEU A 142 -19.22 11.25 -4.58
N GLY A 143 -18.56 11.70 -3.51
CA GLY A 143 -19.03 12.84 -2.71
C GLY A 143 -19.18 14.13 -3.53
N ARG A 144 -18.24 14.40 -4.43
CA ARG A 144 -18.31 15.54 -5.36
C ARG A 144 -19.51 15.43 -6.30
N TYR A 145 -19.71 14.25 -6.89
CA TYR A 145 -20.85 14.00 -7.75
C TYR A 145 -22.19 14.15 -7.01
N MET A 146 -22.28 13.68 -5.75
CA MET A 146 -23.48 13.87 -4.92
C MET A 146 -23.77 15.35 -4.65
N ALA A 147 -22.74 16.16 -4.35
CA ALA A 147 -22.88 17.60 -4.15
C ALA A 147 -23.35 18.31 -5.44
N GLU A 148 -22.82 17.92 -6.59
CA GLU A 148 -23.22 18.42 -7.91
C GLU A 148 -24.68 18.02 -8.24
N MET A 149 -25.09 16.79 -7.93
CA MET A 149 -26.44 16.30 -8.22
C MET A 149 -27.52 16.85 -7.28
N ARG A 150 -27.17 17.50 -6.17
CA ARG A 150 -28.10 18.00 -5.14
C ARG A 150 -29.27 18.80 -5.71
N HIS A 151 -29.00 19.75 -6.60
CA HIS A 151 -30.04 20.57 -7.22
C HIS A 151 -30.98 19.75 -8.10
N ASN A 152 -30.44 18.85 -8.92
CA ASN A 152 -31.23 18.01 -9.83
C ASN A 152 -32.14 17.06 -9.05
N VAL A 153 -31.63 16.44 -7.98
CA VAL A 153 -32.42 15.57 -7.11
C VAL A 153 -33.52 16.36 -6.41
N ASN A 154 -33.21 17.53 -5.85
CA ASN A 154 -34.20 18.37 -5.19
C ASN A 154 -35.32 18.82 -6.15
N ASN A 155 -34.99 19.11 -7.41
CA ASN A 155 -35.99 19.46 -8.42
C ASN A 155 -36.89 18.27 -8.77
N ALA A 156 -36.31 17.09 -8.95
CA ALA A 156 -37.08 15.87 -9.20
C ALA A 156 -38.00 15.53 -8.03
N LEU A 157 -37.50 15.61 -6.79
CA LEU A 157 -38.28 15.37 -5.57
C LEU A 157 -39.42 16.39 -5.41
N THR A 158 -39.15 17.68 -5.66
CA THR A 158 -40.19 18.73 -5.63
C THR A 158 -41.31 18.41 -6.62
N SER A 159 -40.96 17.98 -7.83
CA SER A 159 -41.93 17.60 -8.85
C SER A 159 -42.74 16.37 -8.45
N ILE A 160 -42.08 15.29 -7.98
CA ILE A 160 -42.76 14.07 -7.53
C ILE A 160 -43.71 14.36 -6.37
N LEU A 161 -43.26 15.13 -5.38
CA LEU A 161 -44.05 15.51 -4.22
C LEU A 161 -45.28 16.33 -4.64
N GLY A 162 -45.08 17.37 -5.46
CA GLY A 162 -46.17 18.20 -5.94
C GLY A 162 -47.20 17.43 -6.77
N ASN A 163 -46.76 16.51 -7.63
CA ASN A 163 -47.69 15.67 -8.41
C ASN A 163 -48.48 14.70 -7.50
N ALA A 164 -47.85 14.12 -6.49
CA ALA A 164 -48.55 13.27 -5.52
C ALA A 164 -49.58 14.06 -4.70
N GLU A 165 -49.23 15.29 -4.29
CA GLU A 165 -50.15 16.20 -3.60
C GLU A 165 -51.33 16.61 -4.47
N LEU A 166 -51.11 16.91 -5.76
CA LEU A 166 -52.19 17.21 -6.70
C LEU A 166 -53.12 16.00 -6.90
N LEU A 167 -52.57 14.79 -7.04
CA LEU A 167 -53.38 13.56 -7.16
C LEU A 167 -54.24 13.34 -5.91
N LEU A 168 -53.72 13.61 -4.72
CA LEU A 168 -54.48 13.48 -3.47
C LEU A 168 -55.63 14.49 -3.34
N LEU A 169 -55.59 15.58 -4.11
CA LEU A 169 -56.64 16.58 -4.17
C LEU A 169 -57.66 16.31 -5.28
N GLU A 170 -57.38 15.38 -6.20
CA GLU A 170 -58.22 15.08 -7.36
C GLU A 170 -59.49 14.31 -6.94
N PRO A 171 -60.70 14.86 -7.17
CA PRO A 171 -61.93 14.20 -6.80
C PRO A 171 -62.23 13.00 -7.71
N GLY A 172 -62.80 11.93 -7.14
CA GLY A 172 -63.27 10.78 -7.92
C GLY A 172 -62.22 9.71 -8.21
N LEU A 173 -61.00 9.83 -7.67
CA LEU A 173 -60.00 8.77 -7.75
C LEU A 173 -60.38 7.55 -6.89
N PRO A 174 -60.12 6.32 -7.38
CA PRO A 174 -60.27 5.10 -6.58
C PRO A 174 -59.42 5.13 -5.30
N GLY A 175 -59.95 4.59 -4.20
CA GLY A 175 -59.26 4.62 -2.89
C GLY A 175 -57.89 3.95 -2.87
N ASN A 176 -57.66 2.95 -3.73
CA ASN A 176 -56.34 2.33 -3.90
C ASN A 176 -55.32 3.27 -4.57
N VAL A 177 -55.76 4.12 -5.50
CA VAL A 177 -54.90 5.11 -6.17
C VAL A 177 -54.55 6.22 -5.19
N MET A 178 -55.52 6.66 -4.38
CA MET A 178 -55.28 7.62 -3.28
C MET A 178 -54.25 7.10 -2.27
N ALA A 179 -54.37 5.84 -1.84
CA ALA A 179 -53.40 5.23 -0.93
C ALA A 179 -51.99 5.12 -1.53
N GLN A 180 -51.89 4.86 -2.84
CA GLN A 180 -50.62 4.86 -3.56
C GLN A 180 -50.01 6.27 -3.65
N ALA A 181 -50.81 7.29 -3.97
CA ALA A 181 -50.35 8.68 -4.00
C ALA A 181 -49.84 9.14 -2.62
N ASP A 182 -50.52 8.76 -1.54
CA ASP A 182 -50.06 9.04 -0.17
C ASP A 182 -48.72 8.35 0.14
N THR A 183 -48.56 7.11 -0.30
CA THR A 183 -47.30 6.36 -0.17
C THR A 183 -46.16 7.05 -0.92
N VAL A 184 -46.39 7.51 -2.16
CA VAL A 184 -45.40 8.24 -2.97
C VAL A 184 -45.02 9.56 -2.29
N ARG A 185 -46.00 10.31 -1.77
CA ARG A 185 -45.77 11.54 -1.01
C ARG A 185 -44.85 11.29 0.20
N ASN A 186 -45.17 10.28 1.00
CA ASN A 186 -44.40 9.94 2.19
C ASN A 186 -42.96 9.47 1.84
N MET A 187 -42.80 8.72 0.76
CA MET A 187 -41.49 8.29 0.27
C MET A 187 -40.65 9.47 -0.27
N ALA A 188 -41.28 10.42 -0.97
CA ALA A 188 -40.60 11.63 -1.45
C ALA A 188 -40.09 12.51 -0.31
N LEU A 189 -40.91 12.70 0.75
CA LEU A 189 -40.49 13.42 1.96
C LEU A 189 -39.32 12.72 2.67
N ARG A 190 -39.37 11.40 2.82
CA ARG A 190 -38.27 10.62 3.42
C ARG A 190 -36.97 10.76 2.61
N LEU A 191 -37.05 10.73 1.28
CA LEU A 191 -35.88 10.97 0.42
C LEU A 191 -35.34 12.39 0.57
N HIS A 192 -36.23 13.39 0.67
CA HIS A 192 -35.82 14.77 0.92
C HIS A 192 -35.02 14.91 2.23
N GLU A 193 -35.50 14.29 3.32
CA GLU A 193 -34.77 14.29 4.60
C GLU A 193 -33.38 13.65 4.50
N VAL A 194 -33.27 12.52 3.78
CA VAL A 194 -31.98 11.85 3.57
C VAL A 194 -30.99 12.77 2.83
N PHE A 195 -31.44 13.46 1.79
CA PHE A 195 -30.59 14.41 1.05
C PHE A 195 -30.21 15.66 1.86
N GLN A 196 -31.09 16.13 2.75
CA GLN A 196 -30.76 17.20 3.69
C GLN A 196 -29.65 16.78 4.65
N ARG A 197 -29.67 15.54 5.15
CA ARG A 197 -28.60 15.00 6.01
C ARG A 197 -27.26 14.96 5.27
N PHE A 198 -27.24 14.52 4.01
CA PHE A 198 -26.00 14.57 3.20
C PHE A 198 -25.48 16.00 3.03
N SER A 199 -26.37 16.97 2.82
CA SER A 199 -25.99 18.39 2.71
C SER A 199 -25.46 18.98 4.03
N SER A 200 -25.92 18.47 5.18
CA SER A 200 -25.38 18.84 6.49
C SER A 200 -23.95 18.30 6.68
N ILE A 201 -23.75 17.02 6.36
CA ILE A 201 -22.44 16.36 6.43
C ILE A 201 -21.42 17.07 5.54
N GLU A 202 -21.80 17.46 4.33
CA GLU A 202 -20.95 18.26 3.42
C GLU A 202 -20.46 19.56 4.06
N LYS A 203 -21.35 20.28 4.75
CA LYS A 203 -21.00 21.53 5.45
C LYS A 203 -20.04 21.28 6.61
N GLU A 204 -20.31 20.27 7.43
CA GLU A 204 -19.44 19.88 8.55
C GLU A 204 -18.03 19.50 8.08
N LEU A 205 -17.93 18.69 7.02
CA LEU A 205 -16.66 18.32 6.40
C LEU A 205 -15.91 19.52 5.84
N THR A 206 -16.62 20.47 5.22
CA THR A 206 -16.02 21.71 4.70
C THR A 206 -15.46 22.59 5.81
N VAL A 207 -16.14 22.67 6.96
CA VAL A 207 -15.66 23.41 8.13
C VAL A 207 -14.43 22.72 8.75
N ALA A 208 -14.50 21.40 8.96
CA ALA A 208 -13.37 20.63 9.49
C ALA A 208 -12.11 20.73 8.60
N ALA A 209 -12.29 20.74 7.27
CA ALA A 209 -11.19 20.95 6.32
C ALA A 209 -10.53 22.34 6.48
N ARG A 210 -11.32 23.40 6.72
CA ARG A 210 -10.80 24.76 6.95
C ARG A 210 -10.05 24.89 8.28
N GLU A 211 -10.50 24.19 9.32
CA GLU A 211 -9.86 24.20 10.64
C GLU A 211 -8.55 23.40 10.66
N SER A 212 -8.52 22.25 9.99
CA SER A 212 -7.31 21.42 9.87
C SER A 212 -6.19 22.09 9.04
N GLY A 213 -6.54 22.92 8.05
CA GLY A 213 -5.58 23.77 7.33
C GLY A 213 -5.01 24.93 8.17
N LYS A 214 -5.61 25.23 9.32
CA LYS A 214 -5.21 26.31 10.23
C LYS A 214 -4.38 25.76 11.40
N LYS A 215 -3.20 25.20 11.13
CA LYS A 215 -2.22 24.90 12.20
C LYS A 215 -1.45 26.17 12.66
N PRO A 216 -1.03 26.23 13.93
CA PRO A 216 -0.78 27.47 14.66
C PRO A 216 0.62 28.03 14.37
N GLY A 217 0.68 29.11 13.60
CA GLY A 217 1.93 29.77 13.23
C GLY A 217 1.90 31.29 13.35
N GLN A 218 1.11 31.85 14.27
CA GLN A 218 1.10 33.29 14.57
C GLN A 218 0.73 33.54 16.04
N SER A 219 1.60 33.14 16.97
CA SER A 219 1.63 33.71 18.34
C SER A 219 2.91 33.28 19.06
N ARG A 220 4.00 33.99 18.78
CA ARG A 220 5.11 34.36 19.70
C ARG A 220 6.36 34.70 18.89
N ALA A 221 6.44 35.95 18.46
CA ALA A 221 7.72 36.62 18.19
C ALA A 221 7.52 38.15 18.26
N THR A 222 6.98 38.64 19.37
CA THR A 222 7.13 40.04 19.80
C THR A 222 7.46 40.05 21.28
N ALA A 223 8.73 39.84 21.59
CA ALA A 223 9.37 40.31 22.81
C ALA A 223 10.85 40.55 22.50
N SER A 224 11.09 41.56 21.66
CA SER A 224 12.33 42.33 21.70
C SER A 224 12.07 43.47 22.68
N GLY A 225 12.89 43.58 23.73
CA GLY A 225 12.79 44.66 24.71
C GLY A 225 13.30 44.28 26.09
N MET A 226 14.63 44.20 26.24
CA MET A 226 15.47 44.88 27.26
C MET A 226 16.86 44.25 27.30
#